data_AF-A0A0L7REM1-F1
#
_entry.id   AF-A0A0L7REM1-F1
#
_cell.length_a   1.000
_cell.length_b   1.000
_cell.length_c   1.000
_cell.angle_alpha   90.00
_cell.angle_beta   90.00
_cell.angle_gamma   90.00
#
_symmetry.space_group_name_H-M   'P 1'
#
loop_
_entity.id
_entity.type
_entity.pdbx_description
1 polymer ?
#
loop_
_entity_poly.entity_id
_entity_poly.type
_entity_poly.pdbx_seq_one_letter_code
_entity_poly.pdbx_strand_id
1 'polypeptide(L)' 'LDFFLWEILKNIAYQEKPTKSEGVKQRIIATCTTIKPEMITSVRTSAIRRFQGCVDANGHHFEHLL' A
#
# COMPACT_ATOMS: atom_id res chain seq x y z
N LEU A 1 6.46 7.11 1.50
CA LEU A 1 6.58 5.69 1.10
C LEU A 1 5.18 5.08 1.15
N ASP A 2 4.47 5.17 0.03
CA ASP A 2 3.15 4.56 -0.15
C ASP A 2 3.36 3.16 -0.74
N PHE A 3 3.45 2.12 0.08
CA PHE A 3 3.86 0.77 -0.38
C PHE A 3 2.81 -0.33 -0.22
N PHE A 4 1.72 -0.05 0.49
CA PHE A 4 0.71 -1.08 0.78
C PHE A 4 -0.67 -0.63 0.32
N LEU A 5 -1.38 0.13 1.16
CA LEU A 5 -2.79 0.42 0.91
C LEU A 5 -2.97 1.19 -0.39
N TRP A 6 -2.20 2.25 -0.59
CA TRP A 6 -2.30 3.05 -1.81
C TRP A 6 -1.94 2.23 -3.07
N GLU A 7 -0.90 1.39 -3.04
CA GLU A 7 -0.55 0.55 -4.20
C GLU A 7 -1.64 -0.48 -4.53
N ILE A 8 -2.27 -1.08 -3.52
CA ILE A 8 -3.43 -1.97 -3.70
C ILE A 8 -4.61 -1.20 -4.29
N LEU A 9 -4.94 -0.04 -3.71
CA LEU A 9 -6.07 0.77 -4.16
C LEU A 9 -5.84 1.36 -5.54
N LYS A 10 -4.61 1.76 -5.88
CA LYS A 10 -4.25 2.28 -7.21
C LYS A 10 -4.52 1.22 -8.28
N ASN A 11 -4.11 -0.01 -8.04
CA ASN A 11 -4.34 -1.10 -8.98
C ASN A 11 -5.84 -1.34 -9.22
N ILE A 12 -6.68 -1.24 -8.20
CA ILE A 12 -8.12 -1.56 -8.32
C ILE A 12 -8.96 -0.36 -8.76
N ALA A 13 -8.63 0.84 -8.31
CA ALA A 13 -9.34 2.06 -8.69
C ALA A 13 -9.12 2.43 -10.17
N TYR A 14 -7.93 2.12 -10.72
CA TYR A 14 -7.52 2.48 -12.07
C TYR A 14 -7.49 1.31 -13.08
N GLN A 15 -7.78 0.07 -12.65
CA GLN A 15 -7.90 -1.08 -13.57
C GLN A 15 -8.98 -0.86 -14.63
N GLU A 16 -10.09 -0.21 -14.27
CA GLU A 16 -11.13 0.22 -15.19
C GLU A 16 -11.28 1.74 -15.14
N LYS A 17 -11.44 2.38 -16.31
CA LYS A 17 -11.62 3.83 -16.39
C LYS A 17 -12.81 4.25 -15.51
N PRO A 18 -12.59 5.08 -14.48
CA PRO A 18 -13.67 5.54 -13.63
C PRO A 18 -14.72 6.30 -14.43
N THR A 19 -15.91 5.74 -14.55
CA THR A 19 -17.05 6.40 -15.22
C THR A 19 -17.81 7.30 -14.25
N LYS A 20 -17.83 6.97 -12.95
CA LYS A 20 -18.48 7.73 -11.88
C LYS A 20 -17.71 7.59 -10.56
N SER A 21 -17.70 8.65 -9.74
CA SER A 21 -17.03 8.68 -8.44
C SER A 21 -17.55 7.64 -7.46
N GLU A 22 -18.85 7.35 -7.50
CA GLU A 22 -19.49 6.37 -6.62
C GLU A 22 -18.94 4.95 -6.86
N GLY A 23 -18.80 4.54 -8.12
CA GLY A 23 -18.21 3.25 -8.48
C GLY A 23 -16.77 3.07 -8.00
N VAL A 24 -15.98 4.16 -7.97
CA VAL A 24 -14.63 4.14 -7.40
C VAL A 24 -14.67 3.89 -5.89
N LYS A 25 -15.57 4.57 -5.16
CA LYS A 25 -15.72 4.37 -3.71
C LYS A 25 -16.10 2.93 -3.37
N GLN A 26 -17.06 2.36 -4.10
CA GLN A 26 -17.49 0.98 -3.87
C GLN A 26 -16.38 -0.03 -4.15
N ARG A 27 -15.57 0.18 -5.20
CA ARG A 27 -14.38 -0.64 -5.46
C ARG A 27 -13.35 -0.51 -4.35
N ILE A 28 -13.11 0.70 -3.83
CA ILE A 28 -12.21 0.91 -2.68
C ILE A 28 -12.72 0.15 -1.44
N ILE A 29 -14.00 0.28 -1.10
CA ILE A 29 -14.60 -0.42 0.05
C ILE A 29 -14.48 -1.94 -0.14
N ALA A 30 -14.88 -2.47 -1.29
CA ALA A 30 -14.79 -3.89 -1.59
C ALA A 30 -13.33 -4.39 -1.58
N THR A 31 -12.37 -3.57 -1.99
CA THR A 31 -10.95 -3.92 -1.88
C THR A 31 -10.53 -4.03 -0.42
N CYS A 32 -10.88 -3.04 0.40
CA CYS A 32 -10.53 -3.03 1.81
C CYS A 32 -11.09 -4.25 2.56
N THR A 33 -12.28 -4.75 2.18
CA THR A 33 -12.83 -5.97 2.80
C THR A 33 -12.07 -7.25 2.43
N THR A 34 -11.25 -7.24 1.37
CA THR A 34 -10.38 -8.38 1.03
C THR A 34 -9.08 -8.40 1.81
N ILE A 35 -8.72 -7.31 2.51
CA ILE A 35 -7.48 -7.21 3.27
C ILE A 35 -7.61 -8.06 4.54
N LYS A 36 -6.81 -9.13 4.61
CA LYS A 36 -6.83 -10.06 5.74
C LYS A 36 -5.89 -9.60 6.88
N PRO A 37 -6.15 -10.00 8.14
CA PRO A 37 -5.26 -9.69 9.27
C PRO A 37 -3.80 -10.12 9.06
N GLU A 38 -3.56 -11.22 8.34
CA GLU A 38 -2.22 -11.73 8.04
C GLU A 38 -1.46 -10.80 7.09
N MET A 39 -2.17 -10.15 6.16
CA MET A 39 -1.59 -9.13 5.29
C MET A 39 -1.12 -7.93 6.13
N ILE A 40 -1.92 -7.48 7.09
CA ILE A 40 -1.55 -6.39 8.00
C ILE A 40 -0.33 -6.75 8.85
N THR A 41 -0.26 -8.00 9.32
CA THR A 41 0.91 -8.50 10.05
C THR A 41 2.17 -8.46 9.19
N SER A 42 2.09 -8.92 7.94
CA SER A 42 3.20 -8.85 6.98
C SER A 42 3.61 -7.42 6.68
N VAL A 43 2.64 -6.50 6.51
CA VAL A 43 2.87 -5.07 6.30
C VAL A 43 3.59 -4.44 7.48
N ARG A 44 3.24 -4.81 8.71
CA ARG A 44 3.93 -4.32 9.91
C ARG A 44 5.40 -4.74 9.92
N THR A 45 5.70 -6.01 9.67
CA THR A 45 7.09 -6.51 9.55
C THR A 45 7.85 -5.78 8.44
N SER A 46 7.19 -5.62 7.29
CA SER A 46 7.69 -4.86 6.14
C SER A 46 7.96 -3.40 6.46
N ALA A 47 7.14 -2.76 7.30
CA ALA A 47 7.31 -1.38 7.72
C ALA A 47 8.53 -1.22 8.64
N ILE A 48 8.71 -2.14 9.60
CA ILE A 48 9.88 -2.15 10.50
C ILE A 48 11.18 -2.23 9.69
N ARG A 49 11.25 -3.16 8.72
CA ARG A 49 12.42 -3.27 7.83
C ARG A 49 12.68 -1.99 7.04
N ARG A 50 11.62 -1.32 6.57
CA ARG A 50 11.72 -0.04 5.85
C ARG A 50 12.22 1.09 6.74
N PHE A 51 11.75 1.16 7.97
CA PHE A 51 12.26 2.13 8.93
C PHE A 51 13.74 1.89 9.24
N GLN A 52 14.16 0.63 9.37
CA GLN A 52 15.58 0.32 9.53
C GLN A 52 16.41 0.79 8.33
N GLY A 53 15.96 0.52 7.09
CA GLY A 53 16.64 1.02 5.89
C GLY A 53 16.75 2.56 5.85
N CYS A 54 15.74 3.27 6.32
CA CYS A 54 15.78 4.73 6.47
C CYS A 54 16.85 5.17 7.48
N VAL A 55 16.95 4.49 8.63
CA VAL A 55 17.99 4.74 9.64
C VAL A 55 19.38 4.47 9.08
N ASP A 56 19.57 3.32 8.42
CA ASP A 56 20.85 2.91 7.84
C ASP A 56 21.33 3.87 6.74
N ALA A 57 20.39 4.46 6.01
CA ALA A 57 20.65 5.48 5.00
C ALA A 57 20.77 6.91 5.57
N ASN A 58 20.76 7.10 6.89
CA ASN A 58 20.73 8.43 7.54
C ASN A 58 19.61 9.34 7.00
N GLY A 59 18.44 8.76 6.70
CA GLY A 59 17.30 9.48 6.15
C GLY A 59 17.36 9.76 4.64
N HIS A 60 18.42 9.35 3.94
CA HIS A 60 18.47 9.38 2.47
C HIS A 60 17.58 8.29 1.84
N HIS A 61 17.39 8.37 0.52
CA HIS A 61 16.69 7.33 -0.24
C HIS A 61 17.31 5.95 -0.01
N PHE A 62 16.44 5.00 0.35
CA PHE A 62 16.84 3.69 0.83
C PHE A 62 16.13 2.56 0.08
N GLU A 63 15.40 2.84 -1.02
CA GLU A 63 14.72 1.81 -1.79
C GLU A 63 15.67 0.70 -2.28
N HIS A 64 16.94 1.03 -2.49
CA HIS A 64 18.00 0.07 -2.85
C HIS A 64 18.40 -0.89 -1.70
N LEU A 65 17.98 -0.61 -0.47
CA LEU A 65 18.23 -1.42 0.73
C LEU A 65 17.04 -2.34 1.08
N LEU A 66 15.92 -2.23 0.35
CA LEU A 66 14.65 -2.92 0.59
C LEU A 66 14.47 -4.22 -0.21
#